data_AF-A0A6P8R850-F1
#
_entry.id   AF-A0A6P8R850-F1
#
_cell.length_a   1.000
_cell.length_b   1.000
_cell.length_c   1.000
_cell.angle_alpha   90.00
_cell.angle_beta   90.00
_cell.angle_gamma   90.00
#
_symmetry.space_group_name_H-M   'P 1'
#
loop_
_entity.id
_entity.type
_entity.pdbx_description
1 polymer ?
#
loop_
_entity_poly.entity_id
_entity_poly.type
_entity_poly.pdbx_seq_one_letter_code
_entity_poly.pdbx_strand_id
1 'polypeptide(L)'
;MKKKGGEPKDAGGGLARRGLPRCSVRDYGLCMASLLLFCLGSLFYQVNGGPPQLLLQLRSYLGNSTFLDDHGPPPPKILPFPSQVVYNRVGKCGSRTVVLLLRILSERHGFNLVTSDIHNKTRLTKNEQMELIRNISTAEQPYLFTRHVHFLNFTRFGVEQPVYINIIRDPVNRFLSNYFFRRFGDWRGEQNHMIRTPGMKEEERYLDINRCILENYPECSNPRLFYIIPYFCGQHPKCRDPGEWALERAKQNVNENFLLVGILEELEDVLLLLERFLPHYFKDVLSIYKNPEHRKLGNLTVTVKKTVPSPDAIHVLYQRMKYEYEFYYYIKEQFHLLKRKFGLKSNIKPLPRPEFLIPIPLETEEPIEDNEEQNDEKWLEDIYKR
;
A
#
# COMPACT_ATOMS: atom_id res chain seq x y z
N MET A 1 18.27 -21.56 -73.04
CA MET A 1 18.61 -22.20 -74.34
C MET A 1 20.10 -21.99 -74.63
N LYS A 2 20.84 -23.11 -74.71
CA LYS A 2 22.12 -23.37 -75.41
C LYS A 2 23.30 -22.37 -75.30
N LYS A 3 24.39 -22.85 -74.68
CA LYS A 3 25.66 -23.25 -75.37
C LYS A 3 26.46 -24.15 -74.39
N LYS A 4 26.66 -25.45 -74.70
CA LYS A 4 27.91 -26.06 -75.25
C LYS A 4 29.13 -25.66 -74.39
N GLY A 5 29.86 -26.53 -73.69
CA GLY A 5 30.23 -27.93 -73.92
C GLY A 5 31.76 -27.99 -74.10
N GLY A 6 32.47 -28.80 -73.32
CA GLY A 6 33.90 -29.08 -73.51
C GLY A 6 34.70 -29.37 -72.24
N GLU A 7 34.85 -30.65 -71.89
CA GLU A 7 35.96 -31.23 -71.11
C GLU A 7 37.12 -31.61 -72.07
N PRO A 8 38.29 -32.13 -71.62
CA PRO A 8 39.27 -31.60 -70.66
C PRO A 8 40.70 -31.59 -71.29
N LYS A 9 41.69 -30.89 -70.72
CA LYS A 9 43.13 -31.23 -70.94
C LYS A 9 44.02 -30.82 -69.78
N ASP A 10 44.87 -31.77 -69.39
CA ASP A 10 46.02 -31.68 -68.49
C ASP A 10 47.04 -30.59 -68.89
N ALA A 11 47.62 -29.96 -67.86
CA ALA A 11 49.00 -29.48 -67.87
C ALA A 11 49.50 -29.42 -66.41
N GLY A 12 50.42 -30.32 -66.08
CA GLY A 12 50.98 -30.45 -64.74
C GLY A 12 52.08 -29.42 -64.41
N GLY A 13 52.53 -29.51 -63.15
CA GLY A 13 53.90 -29.17 -62.75
C GLY A 13 54.11 -27.79 -62.14
N GLY A 14 54.07 -27.69 -60.81
CA GLY A 14 54.52 -26.50 -60.09
C GLY A 14 54.39 -26.59 -58.57
N LEU A 15 55.20 -27.44 -57.93
CA LEU A 15 55.30 -27.53 -56.47
C LEU A 15 55.94 -26.24 -55.92
N ALA A 16 55.14 -25.24 -55.57
CA ALA A 16 55.62 -24.10 -54.79
C ALA A 16 55.60 -24.45 -53.30
N ARG A 17 56.74 -24.89 -52.76
CA ARG A 17 57.00 -24.96 -51.31
C ARG A 17 56.74 -23.57 -50.70
N ARG A 18 55.59 -23.39 -50.04
CA ARG A 18 55.42 -22.28 -49.10
C ARG A 18 56.34 -22.53 -47.90
N GLY A 19 57.46 -21.82 -47.87
CA GLY A 19 58.37 -21.83 -46.72
C GLY A 19 57.62 -21.43 -45.45
N LEU A 20 57.83 -22.19 -44.38
CA LEU A 20 57.44 -21.79 -43.04
C LEU A 20 58.05 -20.42 -42.72
N PRO A 21 57.32 -19.50 -42.07
CA PRO A 21 57.89 -18.23 -41.66
C PRO A 21 59.06 -18.52 -40.71
N ARG A 22 60.25 -18.05 -41.09
CA ARG A 22 61.42 -18.01 -40.22
C ARG A 22 61.13 -17.01 -39.10
N CYS A 23 60.52 -17.48 -38.02
CA CYS A 23 60.48 -16.72 -36.77
C CYS A 23 61.93 -16.56 -36.29
N SER A 24 62.37 -15.32 -36.07
CA SER A 24 63.67 -15.04 -35.47
C SER A 24 63.73 -15.71 -34.10
N VAL A 25 64.88 -16.28 -33.73
CA VAL A 25 65.10 -16.87 -32.38
C VAL A 25 64.76 -15.84 -31.28
N ARG A 26 64.93 -14.55 -31.59
CA ARG A 26 64.57 -13.43 -30.72
C ARG A 26 63.06 -13.27 -30.56
N ASP A 27 62.28 -13.47 -31.62
CA ASP A 27 60.81 -13.38 -31.57
C ASP A 27 60.21 -14.61 -30.88
N TYR A 28 60.81 -15.79 -31.09
CA TYR A 28 60.45 -16.99 -30.33
C TYR A 28 60.78 -16.83 -28.84
N GLY A 29 61.93 -16.25 -28.51
CA GLY A 29 62.31 -15.93 -27.13
C GLY A 29 61.33 -14.97 -26.46
N LEU A 30 60.91 -13.90 -27.16
CA LEU A 30 59.90 -12.97 -26.65
C LEU A 30 58.55 -13.64 -26.45
N CYS A 31 58.12 -14.50 -27.38
CA CYS A 31 56.86 -15.21 -27.29
C CYS A 31 56.85 -16.26 -26.17
N MET A 32 57.95 -16.98 -25.99
CA MET A 32 58.10 -17.94 -24.89
C MET A 32 58.21 -17.24 -23.53
N ALA A 33 58.85 -16.07 -23.47
CA ALA A 33 58.92 -15.28 -22.24
C ALA A 33 57.55 -14.71 -21.83
N SER A 34 56.75 -14.23 -22.79
CA SER A 34 55.38 -13.76 -22.51
C SER A 34 54.45 -14.91 -22.13
N LEU A 35 54.57 -16.08 -22.76
CA LEU A 35 53.89 -17.30 -22.34
C LEU A 35 54.27 -17.70 -20.91
N LEU A 36 55.56 -17.67 -20.57
CA LEU A 36 56.04 -18.04 -19.25
C LEU A 36 55.57 -17.05 -18.17
N LEU A 37 55.55 -15.75 -18.47
CA LEU A 37 54.95 -14.73 -17.59
C LEU A 37 53.45 -14.93 -17.40
N PHE A 38 52.73 -15.29 -18.46
CA PHE A 38 51.30 -15.57 -18.37
C PHE A 38 51.01 -16.85 -17.58
N CYS A 39 51.80 -17.90 -17.78
CA CYS A 39 51.73 -19.15 -17.02
C CYS A 39 52.07 -18.93 -15.54
N LEU A 40 53.11 -18.14 -15.23
CA LEU A 40 53.45 -17.80 -13.84
C LEU A 40 52.38 -16.92 -13.20
N GLY A 41 51.82 -15.95 -13.94
CA GLY A 41 50.70 -15.15 -13.46
C GLY A 41 49.44 -15.98 -13.17
N SER A 42 49.15 -16.97 -14.03
CA SER A 42 48.06 -17.93 -13.82
C SER A 42 48.32 -18.87 -12.63
N LEU A 43 49.58 -19.32 -12.45
CA LEU A 43 49.99 -20.12 -11.30
C LEU A 43 49.83 -19.33 -9.99
N PHE A 44 50.27 -18.07 -9.95
CA PHE A 44 50.06 -17.18 -8.80
C PHE A 44 48.57 -16.88 -8.55
N TYR A 45 47.76 -16.80 -9.60
CA TYR A 45 46.31 -16.66 -9.51
C TYR A 45 45.65 -17.91 -8.89
N GLN A 46 46.12 -19.11 -9.24
CA GLN A 46 45.61 -20.38 -8.71
C GLN A 46 46.10 -20.68 -7.28
N VAL A 47 47.34 -20.30 -6.93
CA VAL A 47 47.92 -20.54 -5.60
C VAL A 47 47.33 -19.61 -4.52
N ASN A 48 46.89 -18.39 -4.90
CA ASN A 48 46.27 -17.43 -3.97
C ASN A 48 44.74 -17.63 -3.78
N GLY A 49 44.17 -18.73 -4.25
CA GLY A 49 42.79 -19.12 -3.92
C GLY A 49 41.68 -18.26 -4.54
N GLY A 50 41.97 -17.45 -5.57
CA GLY A 50 40.96 -16.71 -6.31
C GLY A 50 41.36 -15.28 -6.72
N PRO A 51 40.45 -14.55 -7.38
CA PRO A 51 40.72 -13.19 -7.87
C PRO A 51 40.95 -12.19 -6.72
N PRO A 52 41.83 -11.18 -6.91
CA PRO A 52 42.08 -10.15 -5.92
C PRO A 52 40.80 -9.41 -5.51
N GLN A 53 40.73 -9.00 -4.24
CA GLN A 53 39.56 -8.37 -3.62
C GLN A 53 39.00 -7.17 -4.40
N LEU A 54 39.85 -6.44 -5.12
CA LEU A 54 39.45 -5.36 -6.00
C LEU A 54 38.53 -5.82 -7.14
N LEU A 55 38.80 -6.98 -7.75
CA LEU A 55 37.97 -7.54 -8.81
C LEU A 55 36.66 -8.12 -8.28
N LEU A 56 36.66 -8.65 -7.05
CA LEU A 56 35.43 -9.05 -6.35
C LEU A 56 34.57 -7.83 -5.99
N GLN A 57 35.19 -6.71 -5.61
CA GLN A 57 34.50 -5.45 -5.38
C GLN A 57 33.95 -4.86 -6.67
N LEU A 58 34.72 -4.84 -7.77
CA LEU A 58 34.22 -4.42 -9.09
C LEU A 58 33.03 -5.26 -9.57
N ARG A 59 32.98 -6.57 -9.27
CA ARG A 59 31.82 -7.44 -9.55
C ARG A 59 30.56 -6.99 -8.81
N SER A 60 30.69 -6.47 -7.58
CA SER A 60 29.54 -5.93 -6.83
C SER A 60 28.97 -4.65 -7.45
N TYR A 61 29.81 -3.85 -8.13
CA TYR A 61 29.40 -2.61 -8.79
C TYR A 61 28.87 -2.81 -10.22
N LEU A 62 29.33 -3.83 -10.94
CA LEU A 62 28.96 -4.08 -12.34
C LEU A 62 27.78 -5.04 -12.50
N GLY A 63 27.24 -5.59 -11.41
CA GLY A 63 26.18 -6.60 -11.45
C GLY A 63 26.69 -7.94 -11.99
N ASN A 64 25.91 -9.00 -11.79
CA ASN A 64 26.25 -10.33 -12.31
C ASN A 64 26.23 -10.29 -13.85
N SER A 65 27.40 -10.48 -14.48
CA SER A 65 27.49 -10.74 -15.91
C SER A 65 26.77 -12.06 -16.21
N THR A 66 25.76 -12.01 -17.08
CA THR A 66 24.94 -13.15 -17.51
C THR A 66 25.61 -14.00 -18.59
N PHE A 67 26.88 -13.76 -18.92
CA PHE A 67 27.49 -14.35 -20.12
C PHE A 67 27.81 -15.86 -20.00
N LEU A 68 27.65 -16.49 -18.84
CA LEU A 68 27.89 -17.93 -18.65
C LEU A 68 26.78 -18.74 -17.95
N ASP A 69 25.64 -18.11 -17.60
CA ASP A 69 24.54 -18.77 -16.83
C ASP A 69 23.21 -18.84 -17.63
N ASP A 70 23.26 -19.02 -18.95
CA ASP A 70 22.09 -18.99 -19.83
C ASP A 70 21.16 -20.24 -19.77
N HIS A 71 21.33 -21.09 -18.75
CA HIS A 71 20.48 -22.27 -18.51
C HIS A 71 19.86 -22.32 -17.10
N GLY A 72 20.03 -21.27 -16.29
CA GLY A 72 19.27 -21.12 -15.06
C GLY A 72 17.84 -20.66 -15.35
N PRO A 73 16.83 -21.05 -14.54
CA PRO A 73 15.55 -20.36 -14.55
C PRO A 73 15.81 -18.86 -14.38
N PRO A 74 15.09 -17.97 -15.09
CA PRO A 74 15.31 -16.54 -15.00
C PRO A 74 15.29 -16.13 -13.51
N PRO A 75 16.24 -15.30 -13.05
CA PRO A 75 16.26 -14.86 -11.68
C PRO A 75 14.89 -14.28 -11.33
N PRO A 76 14.33 -14.59 -10.15
CA PRO A 76 13.03 -14.05 -9.76
C PRO A 76 13.09 -12.54 -9.89
N LYS A 77 12.15 -11.95 -10.64
CA LYS A 77 12.04 -10.50 -10.79
C LYS A 77 11.71 -9.91 -9.41
N ILE A 78 12.73 -9.51 -8.67
CA ILE A 78 12.57 -8.78 -7.42
C ILE A 78 12.03 -7.40 -7.81
N LEU A 79 10.81 -7.07 -7.38
CA LEU A 79 10.26 -5.75 -7.60
C LEU A 79 11.12 -4.71 -6.87
N PRO A 80 11.39 -3.54 -7.48
CA PRO A 80 12.20 -2.52 -6.84
C PRO A 80 11.53 -1.87 -5.62
N PHE A 81 10.24 -2.15 -5.38
CA PHE A 81 9.47 -1.70 -4.23
C PHE A 81 8.71 -2.89 -3.62
N PRO A 82 8.18 -2.75 -2.38
CA PRO A 82 7.53 -3.86 -1.67
C PRO A 82 6.41 -4.53 -2.49
N SER A 83 6.40 -5.86 -2.53
CA SER A 83 5.41 -6.70 -3.24
C SER A 83 4.25 -7.18 -2.35
N GLN A 84 4.30 -6.84 -1.06
CA GLN A 84 3.35 -7.29 -0.04
C GLN A 84 2.86 -6.06 0.73
N VAL A 85 1.64 -5.61 0.44
CA VAL A 85 1.07 -4.41 1.06
C VAL A 85 -0.19 -4.76 1.84
N VAL A 86 -0.30 -4.28 3.08
CA VAL A 86 -1.51 -4.43 3.91
C VAL A 86 -2.12 -3.07 4.19
N TYR A 87 -3.38 -2.91 3.78
CA TYR A 87 -4.24 -1.80 4.15
C TYR A 87 -5.28 -2.26 5.18
N ASN A 88 -4.94 -2.20 6.47
CA ASN A 88 -5.84 -2.57 7.57
C ASN A 88 -6.82 -1.42 7.88
N ARG A 89 -7.70 -1.15 6.93
CA ARG A 89 -8.47 0.09 6.81
C ARG A 89 -9.34 0.43 8.04
N VAL A 90 -9.19 1.65 8.56
CA VAL A 90 -10.02 2.17 9.66
C VAL A 90 -11.43 2.51 9.16
N GLY A 91 -12.45 2.15 9.94
CA GLY A 91 -13.84 2.46 9.62
C GLY A 91 -14.13 3.97 9.59
N LYS A 92 -14.87 4.40 8.56
CA LYS A 92 -15.31 5.80 8.31
C LYS A 92 -14.18 6.80 8.01
N CYS A 93 -13.03 6.29 7.55
CA CYS A 93 -11.88 7.06 7.06
C CYS A 93 -11.76 7.02 5.52
N GLY A 94 -12.88 7.01 4.79
CA GLY A 94 -12.86 6.99 3.31
C GLY A 94 -12.47 5.65 2.68
N SER A 95 -12.46 4.56 3.47
CA SER A 95 -11.98 3.25 3.02
C SER A 95 -12.76 2.68 1.82
N ARG A 96 -14.07 2.95 1.70
CA ARG A 96 -14.89 2.50 0.55
C ARG A 96 -14.39 3.15 -0.75
N THR A 97 -14.23 4.47 -0.76
CA THR A 97 -13.67 5.24 -1.90
C THR A 97 -12.28 4.74 -2.29
N VAL A 98 -11.40 4.49 -1.33
CA VAL A 98 -10.05 3.98 -1.61
C VAL A 98 -10.08 2.58 -2.21
N VAL A 99 -10.98 1.71 -1.76
CA VAL A 99 -11.12 0.35 -2.32
C VAL A 99 -11.63 0.37 -3.75
N LEU A 100 -12.50 1.32 -4.11
CA LEU A 100 -12.91 1.52 -5.51
C LEU A 100 -11.71 1.87 -6.40
N LEU A 101 -10.84 2.79 -5.94
CA LEU A 101 -9.58 3.08 -6.63
C LEU A 101 -8.70 1.83 -6.78
N LEU A 102 -8.54 1.07 -5.68
CA LEU A 102 -7.69 -0.11 -5.66
C LEU A 102 -8.17 -1.21 -6.62
N ARG A 103 -9.49 -1.36 -6.81
CA ARG A 103 -10.05 -2.31 -7.80
C ARG A 103 -9.67 -1.94 -9.23
N ILE A 104 -9.84 -0.66 -9.59
CA ILE A 104 -9.45 -0.15 -10.92
C ILE A 104 -7.94 -0.29 -11.12
N LEU A 105 -7.16 0.03 -10.08
CA LEU A 105 -5.70 -0.07 -10.12
C LEU A 105 -5.20 -1.52 -10.21
N SER A 106 -5.87 -2.48 -9.54
CA SER A 106 -5.49 -3.91 -9.62
C SER A 106 -5.63 -4.45 -11.03
N GLU A 107 -6.72 -4.09 -11.73
CA GLU A 107 -6.93 -4.47 -13.12
C GLU A 107 -5.92 -3.79 -14.04
N ARG A 108 -5.63 -2.51 -13.81
CA ARG A 108 -4.70 -1.73 -14.64
C ARG A 108 -3.25 -2.19 -14.51
N HIS A 109 -2.80 -2.49 -13.29
CA HIS A 109 -1.40 -2.77 -12.99
C HIS A 109 -1.10 -4.25 -12.73
N GLY A 110 -2.11 -5.13 -12.73
CA GLY A 110 -1.96 -6.57 -12.65
C GLY A 110 -1.46 -7.08 -11.29
N PHE A 111 -1.90 -6.46 -10.19
CA PHE A 111 -1.64 -6.96 -8.83
C PHE A 111 -2.88 -7.58 -8.21
N ASN A 112 -2.70 -8.47 -7.25
CA ASN A 112 -3.80 -9.15 -6.58
C ASN A 112 -4.39 -8.30 -5.45
N LEU A 113 -5.62 -7.82 -5.62
CA LEU A 113 -6.37 -7.15 -4.56
C LEU A 113 -7.08 -8.19 -3.68
N VAL A 114 -6.48 -8.53 -2.55
CA VAL A 114 -7.02 -9.53 -1.63
C VAL A 114 -7.98 -8.87 -0.65
N THR A 115 -9.24 -9.26 -0.69
CA THR A 115 -10.27 -8.84 0.27
C THR A 115 -10.70 -10.00 1.14
N SER A 116 -11.33 -9.72 2.28
CA SER A 116 -11.84 -10.75 3.18
C SER A 116 -13.31 -10.49 3.44
N ASP A 117 -14.12 -11.54 3.30
CA ASP A 117 -15.58 -11.51 3.53
C ASP A 117 -15.94 -11.13 4.98
N ILE A 118 -14.99 -11.32 5.91
CA ILE A 118 -15.17 -10.96 7.31
C ILE A 118 -14.89 -9.47 7.51
N HIS A 119 -15.96 -8.67 7.54
CA HIS A 119 -15.86 -7.22 7.68
C HIS A 119 -16.07 -6.70 9.11
N ASN A 120 -16.73 -7.46 9.99
CA ASN A 120 -17.19 -7.00 11.31
C ASN A 120 -16.25 -7.38 12.47
N LYS A 121 -15.32 -8.32 12.25
CA LYS A 121 -14.41 -8.81 13.29
C LYS A 121 -13.01 -8.21 13.15
N THR A 122 -12.76 -7.16 13.93
CA THR A 122 -11.47 -6.46 13.96
C THR A 122 -10.48 -7.04 14.97
N ARG A 123 -11.00 -7.65 16.04
CA ARG A 123 -10.26 -8.29 17.13
C ARG A 123 -10.22 -9.79 16.90
N LEU A 124 -9.01 -10.35 16.88
CA LEU A 124 -8.77 -11.74 16.54
C LEU A 124 -8.09 -12.48 17.70
N THR A 125 -8.53 -13.72 17.94
CA THR A 125 -7.82 -14.66 18.81
C THR A 125 -6.47 -15.05 18.19
N LYS A 126 -5.57 -15.65 18.98
CA LYS A 126 -4.25 -16.07 18.46
C LYS A 126 -4.39 -17.02 17.25
N ASN A 127 -5.35 -17.94 17.28
CA ASN A 127 -5.58 -18.91 16.21
C ASN A 127 -6.08 -18.22 14.94
N GLU A 128 -7.03 -17.30 15.07
CA GLU A 128 -7.54 -16.51 13.94
C GLU A 128 -6.48 -15.57 13.36
N GLN A 129 -5.58 -15.05 14.19
CA GLN A 129 -4.42 -14.29 13.70
C GLN A 129 -3.51 -15.18 12.85
N MET A 130 -3.20 -16.39 13.31
CA MET A 130 -2.38 -17.35 12.54
C MET A 130 -3.04 -17.72 11.21
N GLU A 131 -4.34 -18.01 11.22
CA GLU A 131 -5.10 -18.35 10.03
C GLU A 131 -5.11 -17.18 9.03
N LEU A 132 -5.43 -15.98 9.50
CA LEU A 132 -5.45 -14.81 8.64
C LEU A 132 -4.06 -14.48 8.06
N ILE A 133 -3.02 -14.57 8.88
CA ILE A 133 -1.63 -14.34 8.44
C ILE A 133 -1.26 -15.36 7.38
N ARG A 134 -1.56 -16.66 7.59
CA ARG A 134 -1.31 -17.70 6.59
C ARG A 134 -2.02 -17.40 5.28
N ASN A 135 -3.32 -17.06 5.32
CA ASN A 135 -4.10 -16.75 4.13
C ASN A 135 -3.54 -15.54 3.36
N ILE A 136 -3.09 -14.51 4.07
CA ILE A 136 -2.46 -13.32 3.46
C ILE A 136 -1.12 -13.71 2.82
N SER A 137 -0.28 -14.48 3.52
CA SER A 137 1.06 -14.82 3.07
C SER A 137 1.10 -15.84 1.94
N THR A 138 0.04 -16.63 1.75
CA THR A 138 -0.09 -17.54 0.60
C THR A 138 -0.65 -16.87 -0.65
N ALA A 139 -1.04 -15.59 -0.57
CA ALA A 139 -1.53 -14.87 -1.73
C ALA A 139 -0.42 -14.67 -2.77
N GLU A 140 -0.78 -14.79 -4.05
CA GLU A 140 0.16 -14.58 -5.15
C GLU A 140 0.61 -13.11 -5.20
N GLN A 141 1.92 -12.89 -5.27
CA GLN A 141 2.52 -11.55 -5.26
C GLN A 141 2.69 -11.00 -6.69
N PRO A 142 2.60 -9.67 -6.89
CA PRO A 142 2.36 -8.64 -5.87
C PRO A 142 0.89 -8.62 -5.41
N TYR A 143 0.66 -8.45 -4.11
CA TYR A 143 -0.69 -8.32 -3.56
C TYR A 143 -0.86 -7.06 -2.71
N LEU A 144 -2.11 -6.60 -2.62
CA LEU A 144 -2.55 -5.61 -1.64
C LEU A 144 -3.74 -6.19 -0.88
N PHE A 145 -3.55 -6.48 0.40
CA PHE A 145 -4.59 -7.00 1.27
C PHE A 145 -5.33 -5.86 1.96
N THR A 146 -6.68 -5.89 1.96
CA THR A 146 -7.51 -4.88 2.61
C THR A 146 -8.59 -5.50 3.49
N ARG A 147 -8.62 -5.14 4.78
CA ARG A 147 -9.67 -5.55 5.72
C ARG A 147 -9.80 -4.57 6.89
N HIS A 148 -10.99 -4.49 7.49
CA HIS A 148 -11.16 -3.88 8.82
C HIS A 148 -10.60 -4.81 9.90
N VAL A 149 -9.33 -4.66 10.25
CA VAL A 149 -8.65 -5.47 11.27
C VAL A 149 -7.62 -4.64 12.02
N HIS A 150 -7.44 -4.88 13.32
CA HIS A 150 -6.34 -4.23 14.05
C HIS A 150 -4.99 -4.80 13.60
N PHE A 151 -3.94 -3.98 13.72
CA PHE A 151 -2.57 -4.33 13.33
C PHE A 151 -2.16 -5.74 13.79
N LEU A 152 -1.58 -6.48 12.85
CA LEU A 152 -1.06 -7.83 13.05
C LEU A 152 0.45 -7.78 12.92
N ASN A 153 1.14 -8.34 13.91
CA ASN A 153 2.57 -8.52 13.86
C ASN A 153 2.85 -9.91 13.25
N PHE A 154 3.27 -9.95 11.99
CA PHE A 154 3.57 -11.16 11.24
C PHE A 154 4.86 -11.82 11.74
N THR A 155 5.86 -11.00 12.13
CA THR A 155 7.14 -11.50 12.66
C THR A 155 6.96 -12.36 13.91
N ARG A 156 5.94 -12.05 14.74
CA ARG A 156 5.59 -12.85 15.92
C ARG A 156 5.20 -14.30 15.57
N PHE A 157 4.79 -14.55 14.33
CA PHE A 157 4.40 -15.86 13.81
C PHE A 157 5.45 -16.45 12.85
N GLY A 158 6.66 -15.88 12.80
CA GLY A 158 7.75 -16.36 11.95
C GLY A 158 7.55 -16.07 10.46
N VAL A 159 6.70 -15.10 10.13
CA VAL A 159 6.40 -14.70 8.75
C VAL A 159 6.98 -13.31 8.50
N GLU A 160 7.46 -13.07 7.28
CA GLU A 160 7.94 -11.76 6.85
C GLU A 160 6.84 -10.70 7.04
N GLN A 161 7.23 -9.53 7.54
CA GLN A 161 6.30 -8.44 7.80
C GLN A 161 5.96 -7.74 6.47
N PRO A 162 4.70 -7.76 6.01
CA PRO A 162 4.30 -6.97 4.87
C PRO A 162 4.30 -5.49 5.24
N VAL A 163 4.40 -4.63 4.24
CA VAL A 163 4.39 -3.19 4.45
C VAL A 163 2.98 -2.71 4.71
N TYR A 164 2.77 -1.97 5.81
CA TYR A 164 1.46 -1.43 6.13
C TYR A 164 1.26 -0.03 5.55
N ILE A 165 0.05 0.26 5.10
CA ILE A 165 -0.43 1.61 4.79
C ILE A 165 -1.76 1.85 5.49
N ASN A 166 -2.08 3.09 5.81
CA ASN A 166 -3.41 3.41 6.33
C ASN A 166 -3.81 4.87 6.07
N ILE A 167 -5.08 5.16 6.27
CA ILE A 167 -5.63 6.53 6.20
C ILE A 167 -6.55 6.71 7.40
N ILE A 168 -6.31 7.75 8.18
CA ILE A 168 -7.14 8.13 9.32
C ILE A 168 -7.92 9.41 9.02
N ARG A 169 -8.81 9.79 9.92
CA ARG A 169 -9.66 10.99 9.81
C ARG A 169 -9.71 11.67 11.17
N ASP A 170 -10.02 12.95 11.21
CA ASP A 170 -10.36 13.65 12.44
C ASP A 170 -11.29 12.79 13.34
N PRO A 171 -10.93 12.55 14.63
CA PRO A 171 -11.66 11.64 15.51
C PRO A 171 -13.15 11.94 15.66
N VAL A 172 -13.52 13.21 15.84
CA VAL A 172 -14.93 13.64 15.99
C VAL A 172 -15.68 13.44 14.68
N ASN A 173 -15.15 13.90 13.55
CA ASN A 173 -15.77 13.73 12.25
C ASN A 173 -15.96 12.25 11.87
N ARG A 174 -14.99 11.40 12.23
CA ARG A 174 -15.09 9.94 12.08
C ARG A 174 -16.22 9.38 12.95
N PHE A 175 -16.27 9.78 14.22
CA PHE A 175 -17.32 9.38 15.15
C PHE A 175 -18.71 9.80 14.65
N LEU A 176 -18.91 11.07 14.27
CA LEU A 176 -20.17 11.57 13.73
C LEU A 176 -20.57 10.81 12.47
N SER A 177 -19.63 10.60 11.55
CA SER A 177 -19.90 9.79 10.37
C SER A 177 -20.34 8.37 10.72
N ASN A 178 -19.80 7.75 11.77
CA ASN A 178 -20.23 6.43 12.23
C ASN A 178 -21.62 6.47 12.89
N TYR A 179 -21.87 7.48 13.73
CA TYR A 179 -23.12 7.68 14.45
C TYR A 179 -24.31 7.73 13.50
N PHE A 180 -24.23 8.60 12.49
CA PHE A 180 -25.29 8.75 11.49
C PHE A 180 -25.32 7.58 10.51
N PHE A 181 -24.17 6.97 10.20
CA PHE A 181 -24.16 5.81 9.31
C PHE A 181 -24.93 4.64 9.90
N ARG A 182 -24.76 4.32 11.18
CA ARG A 182 -25.50 3.24 11.83
C ARG A 182 -27.03 3.46 11.76
N ARG A 183 -27.48 4.71 11.80
CA ARG A 183 -28.89 5.13 11.83
C ARG A 183 -29.53 5.28 10.46
N PHE A 184 -28.83 5.93 9.53
CA PHE A 184 -29.39 6.37 8.25
C PHE A 184 -28.65 5.84 7.02
N GLY A 185 -27.39 5.43 7.14
CA GLY A 185 -26.65 4.80 6.04
C GLY A 185 -25.91 5.76 5.13
N ASP A 186 -25.68 5.31 3.89
CA ASP A 186 -25.15 6.08 2.78
C ASP A 186 -26.16 6.09 1.62
N TRP A 187 -25.87 6.83 0.55
CA TRP A 187 -26.77 7.01 -0.60
C TRP A 187 -26.97 5.75 -1.44
N ARG A 188 -26.16 4.70 -1.27
CA ARG A 188 -26.29 3.43 -2.03
C ARG A 188 -27.49 2.58 -1.62
N GLY A 189 -28.36 3.09 -0.75
CA GLY A 189 -29.52 2.35 -0.28
C GLY A 189 -29.11 1.05 0.38
N GLU A 190 -28.33 1.07 1.47
CA GLU A 190 -28.38 -0.04 2.43
C GLU A 190 -29.79 -0.01 3.07
N GLN A 191 -30.77 -0.59 2.34
CA GLN A 191 -32.21 -0.27 2.39
C GLN A 191 -32.90 -0.62 3.72
N ASN A 192 -32.21 -1.22 4.69
CA ASN A 192 -32.80 -1.45 5.99
C ASN A 192 -31.78 -1.30 7.13
N HIS A 193 -32.03 -0.31 8.00
CA HIS A 193 -31.27 -0.13 9.22
C HIS A 193 -31.27 -1.39 10.11
N MET A 194 -32.28 -2.26 10.00
CA MET A 194 -32.34 -3.54 10.72
C MET A 194 -31.27 -4.54 10.27
N ILE A 195 -30.81 -4.47 9.01
CA ILE A 195 -29.71 -5.31 8.51
C ILE A 195 -28.37 -4.74 8.99
N ARG A 196 -28.22 -3.41 8.88
CA ARG A 196 -26.97 -2.72 9.23
C ARG A 196 -26.70 -2.66 10.72
N THR A 197 -27.73 -2.36 11.51
CA THR A 197 -27.68 -2.26 12.97
C THR A 197 -28.86 -3.05 13.57
N PRO A 198 -28.78 -4.39 13.57
CA PRO A 198 -29.82 -5.23 14.14
C PRO A 198 -30.11 -4.85 15.60
N GLY A 199 -31.39 -4.75 15.95
CA GLY A 199 -31.84 -4.47 17.32
C GLY A 199 -31.83 -3.00 17.75
N MET A 200 -31.47 -2.06 16.87
CA MET A 200 -31.61 -0.62 17.16
C MET A 200 -33.09 -0.24 17.22
N LYS A 201 -33.51 0.36 18.33
CA LYS A 201 -34.88 0.86 18.49
C LYS A 201 -35.07 2.19 17.76
N GLU A 202 -36.31 2.53 17.42
CA GLU A 202 -36.62 3.79 16.74
C GLU A 202 -36.23 5.02 17.59
N GLU A 203 -36.43 4.96 18.92
CA GLU A 203 -35.97 5.99 19.86
C GLU A 203 -34.45 6.18 19.86
N GLU A 204 -33.68 5.10 19.70
CA GLU A 204 -32.22 5.18 19.57
C GLU A 204 -31.84 5.72 18.19
N ARG A 205 -32.56 5.32 17.14
CA ARG A 205 -32.31 5.73 15.76
C ARG A 205 -32.41 7.23 15.56
N TYR A 206 -33.39 7.88 16.19
CA TYR A 206 -33.60 9.33 16.12
C TYR A 206 -33.11 10.09 17.35
N LEU A 207 -32.31 9.44 18.20
CA LEU A 207 -31.67 10.10 19.34
C LEU A 207 -30.87 11.32 18.87
N ASP A 208 -31.18 12.47 19.43
CA ASP A 208 -30.42 13.70 19.19
C ASP A 208 -28.96 13.54 19.62
N ILE A 209 -28.04 13.98 18.76
CA ILE A 209 -26.60 13.79 18.96
C ILE A 209 -26.10 14.56 20.20
N ASN A 210 -26.65 15.75 20.46
CA ASN A 210 -26.25 16.55 21.63
C ASN A 210 -26.68 15.85 22.91
N ARG A 211 -27.92 15.37 22.94
CA ARG A 211 -28.42 14.56 24.04
C ARG A 211 -27.55 13.34 24.29
N CYS A 212 -27.20 12.59 23.22
CA CYS A 212 -26.33 11.42 23.33
C CYS A 212 -24.99 11.75 24.01
N ILE A 213 -24.36 12.86 23.61
CA ILE A 213 -23.06 13.28 24.11
C ILE A 213 -23.16 13.82 25.54
N LEU A 214 -24.03 14.79 25.78
CA LEU A 214 -24.14 15.52 27.03
C LEU A 214 -24.67 14.63 28.17
N GLU A 215 -25.63 13.75 27.88
CA GLU A 215 -26.16 12.78 28.86
C GLU A 215 -25.31 11.50 28.96
N ASN A 216 -24.15 11.45 28.29
CA ASN A 216 -23.16 10.37 28.42
C ASN A 216 -23.69 8.97 28.03
N TYR A 217 -24.49 8.88 26.97
CA TYR A 217 -24.97 7.59 26.45
C TYR A 217 -23.79 6.68 26.09
N PRO A 218 -23.89 5.35 26.27
CA PRO A 218 -22.76 4.42 26.10
C PRO A 218 -22.04 4.47 24.76
N GLU A 219 -22.74 4.82 23.66
CA GLU A 219 -22.11 4.95 22.33
C GLU A 219 -21.42 6.29 22.08
N CYS A 220 -21.76 7.31 22.88
CA CYS A 220 -21.16 8.64 22.86
C CYS A 220 -20.14 8.84 23.99
N SER A 221 -19.71 7.74 24.64
CA SER A 221 -18.79 7.76 25.78
C SER A 221 -17.71 6.67 25.69
N ASN A 222 -16.66 6.81 26.50
CA ASN A 222 -15.61 5.81 26.57
C ASN A 222 -16.11 4.52 27.25
N PRO A 223 -15.67 3.34 26.80
CA PRO A 223 -14.57 3.11 25.84
C PRO A 223 -15.02 3.08 24.36
N ARG A 224 -16.29 3.30 24.02
CA ARG A 224 -16.78 3.13 22.64
C ARG A 224 -16.31 4.22 21.67
N LEU A 225 -15.91 5.38 22.18
CA LEU A 225 -15.29 6.43 21.37
C LEU A 225 -13.85 6.06 20.92
N PHE A 226 -13.17 5.20 21.67
CA PHE A 226 -11.80 4.74 21.40
C PHE A 226 -11.81 3.70 20.27
N TYR A 227 -11.38 4.13 19.09
CA TYR A 227 -11.54 3.43 17.83
C TYR A 227 -10.32 3.50 16.90
N ILE A 228 -9.63 4.63 16.71
CA ILE A 228 -8.53 4.74 15.73
C ILE A 228 -7.27 4.08 16.30
N ILE A 229 -6.83 4.47 17.50
CA ILE A 229 -5.63 3.91 18.15
C ILE A 229 -5.61 2.37 18.17
N PRO A 230 -6.69 1.64 18.53
CA PRO A 230 -6.70 0.17 18.49
C PRO A 230 -6.28 -0.44 17.15
N TYR A 231 -6.58 0.21 16.01
CA TYR A 231 -6.18 -0.29 14.70
C TYR A 231 -4.67 -0.29 14.50
N PHE A 232 -3.95 0.61 15.17
CA PHE A 232 -2.49 0.73 15.09
C PHE A 232 -1.79 0.06 16.26
N CYS A 233 -2.35 0.13 17.48
CA CYS A 233 -1.83 -0.55 18.66
C CYS A 233 -1.83 -2.08 18.47
N GLY A 234 -2.87 -2.62 17.81
CA GLY A 234 -2.93 -4.01 17.38
C GLY A 234 -3.82 -4.90 18.25
N GLN A 235 -3.51 -6.20 18.28
CA GLN A 235 -4.35 -7.24 18.90
C GLN A 235 -4.12 -7.43 20.42
N HIS A 236 -3.21 -6.66 21.03
CA HIS A 236 -2.90 -6.81 22.45
C HIS A 236 -4.10 -6.40 23.32
N PRO A 237 -4.44 -7.11 24.42
CA PRO A 237 -5.58 -6.76 25.28
C PRO A 237 -5.56 -5.32 25.81
N LYS A 238 -4.38 -4.81 26.19
CA LYS A 238 -4.21 -3.40 26.62
C LYS A 238 -4.54 -2.36 25.53
N CYS A 239 -4.63 -2.74 24.25
CA CYS A 239 -5.07 -1.84 23.18
C CYS A 239 -6.59 -1.60 23.19
N ARG A 240 -7.35 -2.25 24.09
CA ARG A 240 -8.81 -2.12 24.17
C ARG A 240 -9.25 -0.89 24.96
N ASP A 241 -8.40 -0.46 25.87
CA ASP A 241 -8.73 0.60 26.82
C ASP A 241 -7.96 1.88 26.47
N PRO A 242 -8.63 3.04 26.50
CA PRO A 242 -7.97 4.31 26.24
C PRO A 242 -6.94 4.59 27.33
N GLY A 243 -5.69 4.78 26.93
CA GLY A 243 -4.59 5.07 27.85
C GLY A 243 -3.28 5.32 27.14
N GLU A 244 -2.34 5.90 27.88
CA GLU A 244 -1.00 6.27 27.40
C GLU A 244 -0.25 5.07 26.79
N TRP A 245 -0.34 3.90 27.43
CA TRP A 245 0.31 2.70 26.89
C TRP A 245 -0.18 2.34 25.48
N ALA A 246 -1.49 2.40 25.23
CA ALA A 246 -2.05 2.04 23.92
C ALA A 246 -1.68 3.08 22.85
N LEU A 247 -1.64 4.35 23.25
CA LEU A 247 -1.22 5.46 22.40
C LEU A 247 0.25 5.31 21.99
N GLU A 248 1.17 5.16 22.95
CA GLU A 248 2.59 5.02 22.66
C GLU A 248 2.88 3.76 21.85
N ARG A 249 2.20 2.65 22.16
CA ARG A 249 2.33 1.43 21.37
C ARG A 249 1.85 1.61 19.92
N ALA A 250 0.78 2.37 19.71
CA ALA A 250 0.31 2.71 18.36
C ALA A 250 1.31 3.57 17.60
N LYS A 251 1.87 4.62 18.23
CA LYS A 251 2.92 5.47 17.63
C LYS A 251 4.15 4.64 17.25
N GLN A 252 4.57 3.73 18.14
CA GLN A 252 5.69 2.80 17.88
C GLN A 252 5.42 1.90 16.67
N ASN A 253 4.26 1.22 16.63
CA ASN A 253 3.94 0.34 15.51
C ASN A 253 3.88 1.10 14.17
N VAL A 254 3.37 2.34 14.17
CA VAL A 254 3.39 3.23 12.99
C VAL A 254 4.80 3.44 12.48
N ASN A 255 5.72 3.83 13.36
CA ASN A 255 7.10 4.12 12.97
C ASN A 255 7.86 2.87 12.49
N GLU A 256 7.56 1.71 13.06
CA GLU A 256 8.28 0.47 12.77
C GLU A 256 7.73 -0.28 11.55
N ASN A 257 6.42 -0.20 11.29
CA ASN A 257 5.75 -1.12 10.35
C ASN A 257 4.94 -0.44 9.24
N PHE A 258 4.61 0.84 9.37
CA PHE A 258 3.78 1.54 8.38
C PHE A 258 4.64 2.40 7.47
N LEU A 259 4.54 2.18 6.16
CA LEU A 259 5.19 2.99 5.14
C LEU A 259 4.57 4.39 5.07
N LEU A 260 3.24 4.47 5.15
CA LEU A 260 2.52 5.72 5.15
C LEU A 260 1.21 5.61 5.93
N VAL A 261 0.98 6.57 6.82
CA VAL A 261 -0.34 6.82 7.40
C VAL A 261 -0.77 8.23 7.01
N GLY A 262 -1.78 8.30 6.13
CA GLY A 262 -2.33 9.56 5.63
C GLY A 262 -3.50 10.08 6.46
N ILE A 263 -3.90 11.32 6.19
CA ILE A 263 -5.14 11.91 6.73
C ILE A 263 -6.15 12.11 5.60
N LEU A 264 -7.41 11.77 5.86
CA LEU A 264 -8.49 11.81 4.87
C LEU A 264 -8.76 13.22 4.37
N GLU A 265 -8.56 14.22 5.23
CA GLU A 265 -8.73 15.63 4.89
C GLU A 265 -7.78 16.10 3.76
N GLU A 266 -6.69 15.37 3.51
CA GLU A 266 -5.69 15.65 2.48
C GLU A 266 -5.48 14.43 1.56
N LEU A 267 -6.57 13.71 1.21
CA LEU A 267 -6.51 12.45 0.47
C LEU A 267 -5.73 12.54 -0.87
N GLU A 268 -5.82 13.64 -1.61
CA GLU A 268 -5.06 13.82 -2.85
C GLU A 268 -3.54 13.72 -2.61
N ASP A 269 -3.03 14.34 -1.55
CA ASP A 269 -1.61 14.28 -1.21
C ASP A 269 -1.21 12.89 -0.71
N VAL A 270 -2.12 12.19 -0.03
CA VAL A 270 -1.90 10.79 0.38
C VAL A 270 -1.74 9.91 -0.85
N LEU A 271 -2.66 10.02 -1.83
CA LEU A 271 -2.62 9.24 -3.06
C LEU A 271 -1.35 9.53 -3.88
N LEU A 272 -0.93 10.80 -3.95
CA LEU A 272 0.31 11.19 -4.62
C LEU A 272 1.56 10.60 -3.97
N LEU A 273 1.61 10.55 -2.64
CA LEU A 273 2.73 9.92 -1.93
C LEU A 273 2.72 8.40 -2.10
N LEU A 274 1.53 7.76 -2.08
CA LEU A 274 1.40 6.33 -2.37
C LEU A 274 1.87 5.99 -3.79
N GLU A 275 1.55 6.82 -4.78
CA GLU A 275 2.06 6.68 -6.15
C GLU A 275 3.59 6.72 -6.22
N ARG A 276 4.23 7.59 -5.42
CA ARG A 276 5.70 7.68 -5.37
C ARG A 276 6.35 6.51 -4.62
N PHE A 277 5.75 6.04 -3.54
CA PHE A 277 6.30 4.97 -2.73
C PHE A 277 6.01 3.57 -3.26
N LEU A 278 4.89 3.40 -3.95
CA LEU A 278 4.36 2.12 -4.41
C LEU A 278 3.84 2.27 -5.85
N PRO A 279 4.69 2.65 -6.82
CA PRO A 279 4.25 2.95 -8.19
C PRO A 279 3.60 1.76 -8.89
N HIS A 280 3.96 0.53 -8.54
CA HIS A 280 3.33 -0.69 -9.10
C HIS A 280 1.86 -0.83 -8.73
N TYR A 281 1.45 -0.23 -7.61
CA TYR A 281 0.08 -0.29 -7.12
C TYR A 281 -0.70 0.97 -7.45
N PHE A 282 -0.05 2.14 -7.37
CA PHE A 282 -0.74 3.44 -7.33
C PHE A 282 -0.39 4.37 -8.50
N LYS A 283 0.35 3.91 -9.52
CA LYS A 283 0.62 4.75 -10.70
C LYS A 283 -0.67 5.25 -11.33
N ASP A 284 -0.69 6.54 -11.67
CA ASP A 284 -1.81 7.29 -12.23
C ASP A 284 -3.06 7.36 -11.34
N VAL A 285 -2.96 7.07 -10.03
CA VAL A 285 -4.12 7.02 -9.12
C VAL A 285 -4.90 8.33 -9.07
N LEU A 286 -4.22 9.48 -9.16
CA LEU A 286 -4.89 10.79 -9.14
C LEU A 286 -5.78 11.02 -10.36
N SER A 287 -5.40 10.47 -11.52
CA SER A 287 -6.22 10.55 -12.74
C SER A 287 -7.55 9.83 -12.55
N ILE A 288 -7.52 8.67 -11.88
CA ILE A 288 -8.71 7.87 -11.57
C ILE A 288 -9.54 8.57 -10.50
N TYR A 289 -8.89 9.09 -9.44
CA TYR A 289 -9.59 9.78 -8.36
C TYR A 289 -10.34 11.02 -8.83
N LYS A 290 -9.77 11.78 -9.78
CA LYS A 290 -10.38 12.99 -10.35
C LYS A 290 -11.39 12.71 -11.47
N ASN A 291 -11.53 11.46 -11.91
CA ASN A 291 -12.52 11.08 -12.92
C ASN A 291 -13.95 11.31 -12.38
N PRO A 292 -14.83 11.98 -13.15
CA PRO A 292 -16.24 12.19 -12.78
C PRO A 292 -16.99 10.92 -12.39
N GLU A 293 -16.78 9.81 -13.11
CA GLU A 293 -17.44 8.52 -12.83
C GLU A 293 -17.06 7.97 -11.46
N HIS A 294 -15.76 7.98 -11.16
CA HIS A 294 -15.26 7.59 -9.85
C HIS A 294 -15.78 8.53 -8.74
N ARG A 295 -15.85 9.84 -9.02
CA ARG A 295 -16.37 10.83 -8.06
C ARG A 295 -17.86 10.62 -7.78
N LYS A 296 -18.68 10.34 -8.80
CA LYS A 296 -20.10 9.97 -8.67
C LYS A 296 -20.22 8.76 -7.74
N LEU A 297 -19.49 7.68 -8.02
CA LEU A 297 -19.52 6.46 -7.19
C LEU A 297 -19.02 6.70 -5.75
N GLY A 298 -17.99 7.54 -5.58
CA GLY A 298 -17.48 7.95 -4.29
C GLY A 298 -18.49 8.74 -3.46
N ASN A 299 -19.24 9.67 -4.09
CA ASN A 299 -20.28 10.46 -3.44
C ASN A 299 -21.39 9.59 -2.87
N LEU A 300 -21.71 8.47 -3.54
CA LEU A 300 -22.71 7.52 -3.04
C LEU A 300 -22.32 6.87 -1.70
N THR A 301 -21.03 6.87 -1.34
CA THR A 301 -20.54 6.31 -0.07
C THR A 301 -20.67 7.27 1.12
N VAL A 302 -21.09 8.52 0.87
CA VAL A 302 -21.22 9.55 1.90
C VAL A 302 -22.43 9.25 2.79
N THR A 303 -22.21 9.34 4.09
CA THR A 303 -23.27 9.16 5.08
C THR A 303 -24.28 10.30 5.05
N VAL A 304 -25.57 9.95 5.03
CA VAL A 304 -26.71 10.87 4.89
C VAL A 304 -27.20 11.41 6.25
N LYS A 305 -28.00 12.49 6.22
CA LYS A 305 -28.71 13.07 7.38
C LYS A 305 -27.81 13.37 8.58
N LYS A 306 -26.60 13.86 8.31
CA LYS A 306 -25.67 14.27 9.39
C LYS A 306 -26.15 15.57 10.00
N THR A 307 -26.13 15.63 11.33
CA THR A 307 -26.29 16.89 12.05
C THR A 307 -24.98 17.24 12.77
N VAL A 308 -24.71 18.54 12.86
CA VAL A 308 -23.55 19.07 13.59
C VAL A 308 -23.94 19.21 15.06
N PRO A 309 -23.18 18.65 16.01
CA PRO A 309 -23.44 18.86 17.43
C PRO A 309 -23.16 20.31 17.85
N SER A 310 -23.69 20.71 19.01
CA SER A 310 -23.44 21.99 19.65
C SER A 310 -21.96 22.12 20.03
N PRO A 311 -21.45 23.36 20.15
CA PRO A 311 -20.08 23.60 20.59
C PRO A 311 -19.75 22.92 21.93
N ASP A 312 -20.69 22.92 22.87
CA ASP A 312 -20.53 22.27 24.18
C ASP A 312 -20.40 20.74 24.05
N ALA A 313 -21.23 20.12 23.22
CA ALA A 313 -21.15 18.68 22.95
C ALA A 313 -19.82 18.32 22.25
N ILE A 314 -19.38 19.14 21.29
CA ILE A 314 -18.07 18.98 20.65
C ILE A 314 -16.94 19.08 21.68
N HIS A 315 -16.98 20.04 22.60
CA HIS A 315 -15.99 20.19 23.67
C HIS A 315 -15.89 18.92 24.53
N VAL A 316 -17.04 18.37 24.93
CA VAL A 316 -17.10 17.11 25.69
C VAL A 316 -16.49 15.95 24.90
N LEU A 317 -16.75 15.86 23.59
CA LEU A 317 -16.14 14.82 22.75
C LEU A 317 -14.62 14.98 22.66
N TYR A 318 -14.10 16.21 22.46
CA TYR A 318 -12.65 16.47 22.44
C TYR A 318 -11.97 15.98 23.72
N GLN A 319 -12.56 16.29 24.89
CA GLN A 319 -12.02 15.84 26.17
C GLN A 319 -12.04 14.30 26.29
N ARG A 320 -13.15 13.65 25.91
CA ARG A 320 -13.28 12.19 25.95
C ARG A 320 -12.34 11.49 24.96
N MET A 321 -12.03 12.12 23.82
CA MET A 321 -11.17 11.62 22.75
C MET A 321 -9.73 12.13 22.83
N LYS A 322 -9.27 12.65 23.97
CA LYS A 322 -7.94 13.28 24.10
C LYS A 322 -6.80 12.46 23.49
N TYR A 323 -6.76 11.15 23.73
CA TYR A 323 -5.70 10.28 23.21
C TYR A 323 -5.82 10.09 21.70
N GLU A 324 -7.05 9.97 21.17
CA GLU A 324 -7.28 9.88 19.73
C GLU A 324 -6.81 11.12 19.00
N TYR A 325 -7.03 12.30 19.59
CA TYR A 325 -6.53 13.56 19.06
C TYR A 325 -5.00 13.65 19.13
N GLU A 326 -4.39 13.24 20.23
CA GLU A 326 -2.94 13.20 20.35
C GLU A 326 -2.33 12.29 19.27
N PHE A 327 -2.92 11.11 19.04
CA PHE A 327 -2.52 10.22 17.95
C PHE A 327 -2.75 10.84 16.57
N TYR A 328 -3.92 11.44 16.33
CA TYR A 328 -4.25 12.08 15.05
C TYR A 328 -3.26 13.20 14.72
N TYR A 329 -2.94 14.08 15.67
CA TYR A 329 -1.98 15.16 15.47
C TYR A 329 -0.56 14.65 15.26
N TYR A 330 -0.15 13.62 15.99
CA TYR A 330 1.12 12.94 15.75
C TYR A 330 1.22 12.44 14.30
N ILE A 331 0.21 11.72 13.81
CA ILE A 331 0.18 11.21 12.43
C ILE A 331 0.15 12.36 11.42
N LYS A 332 -0.66 13.39 11.66
CA LYS A 332 -0.75 14.57 10.79
C LYS A 332 0.62 15.27 10.66
N GLU A 333 1.34 15.42 11.76
CA GLU A 333 2.68 16.01 11.76
C GLU A 333 3.67 15.14 10.97
N GLN A 334 3.70 13.82 11.19
CA GLN A 334 4.54 12.90 10.43
C GLN A 334 4.22 12.94 8.93
N PHE A 335 2.94 12.96 8.58
CA PHE A 335 2.49 13.07 7.19
C PHE A 335 2.93 14.39 6.55
N HIS A 336 2.78 15.52 7.25
CA HIS A 336 3.22 16.83 6.78
C HIS A 336 4.73 16.96 6.67
N LEU A 337 5.50 16.30 7.55
CA LEU A 337 6.95 16.18 7.43
C LEU A 337 7.34 15.41 6.17
N LEU A 338 6.67 14.28 5.88
CA LEU A 338 6.88 13.52 4.64
C LEU A 338 6.54 14.35 3.41
N LYS A 339 5.39 15.02 3.38
CA LYS A 339 5.02 15.94 2.27
C LYS A 339 6.12 16.96 1.97
N ARG A 340 6.66 17.60 3.01
CA ARG A 340 7.76 18.59 2.87
C ARG A 340 9.03 17.96 2.31
N LYS A 341 9.44 16.78 2.78
CA LYS A 341 10.60 16.04 2.26
C LYS A 341 10.47 15.71 0.77
N PHE A 342 9.23 15.50 0.30
CA PHE A 342 8.92 15.19 -1.09
C PHE A 342 8.55 16.43 -1.94
N GLY A 343 8.75 17.64 -1.41
CA GLY A 343 8.51 18.89 -2.13
C GLY A 343 7.04 19.19 -2.41
N LEU A 344 6.11 18.54 -1.70
CA LEU A 344 4.68 18.84 -1.81
C LEU A 344 4.36 20.08 -0.98
N LYS A 345 3.76 21.09 -1.61
CA LYS A 345 3.33 22.31 -0.92
C LYS A 345 2.27 21.92 0.09
N SER A 346 2.56 22.15 1.36
CA SER A 346 1.54 22.10 2.39
C SER A 346 0.84 23.45 2.40
N ASN A 347 -0.47 23.46 2.12
CA ASN A 347 -1.32 24.58 2.51
C ASN A 347 -1.43 24.53 4.05
N ILE A 348 -0.35 24.90 4.74
CA ILE A 348 -0.34 25.04 6.19
C ILE A 348 -1.20 26.26 6.48
N LYS A 349 -2.49 26.08 6.71
CA LYS A 349 -3.18 27.00 7.61
C LYS A 349 -2.47 26.82 8.96
N PRO A 350 -1.89 27.89 9.55
CA PRO A 350 -1.21 27.78 10.83
C PRO A 350 -2.13 27.05 11.82
N LEU A 351 -1.56 26.12 12.58
CA LEU A 351 -2.29 25.45 13.66
C LEU A 351 -2.89 26.57 14.51
N PRO A 352 -4.23 26.70 14.59
CA PRO A 352 -4.77 27.43 15.72
C PRO A 352 -4.26 26.67 16.95
N ARG A 353 -3.91 27.40 18.02
CA ARG A 353 -4.00 26.85 19.39
C ARG A 353 -5.38 26.19 19.55
N PRO A 354 -5.66 25.33 20.55
CA PRO A 354 -6.97 24.68 20.68
C PRO A 354 -8.12 25.67 20.95
N GLU A 355 -8.44 26.49 19.96
CA GLU A 355 -9.61 27.29 19.74
C GLU A 355 -10.41 26.48 18.74
N PHE A 356 -11.18 25.57 19.33
CA PHE A 356 -12.39 24.94 18.82
C PHE A 356 -12.61 25.09 17.31
N LEU A 357 -12.07 24.15 16.55
CA LEU A 357 -12.60 23.86 15.21
C LEU A 357 -14.02 23.32 15.41
N ILE A 358 -14.99 24.23 15.36
CA ILE A 358 -16.38 23.87 15.11
C ILE A 358 -16.37 23.18 13.74
N PRO A 359 -16.82 21.93 13.62
CA PRO A 359 -16.99 21.29 12.33
C PRO A 359 -17.84 22.22 11.45
N ILE A 360 -17.28 22.63 10.31
CA ILE A 360 -18.04 23.37 9.29
C ILE A 360 -19.29 22.53 8.99
N PRO A 361 -20.48 23.15 8.83
CA PRO A 361 -21.68 22.44 8.42
C PRO A 361 -21.36 21.60 7.18
N LEU A 362 -21.33 20.27 7.35
CA LEU A 362 -21.39 19.37 6.21
C LEU A 362 -22.85 19.37 5.77
N GLU A 363 -23.23 20.35 4.96
CA GLU A 363 -24.40 20.22 4.11
C GLU A 363 -24.15 18.97 3.25
N THR A 364 -24.94 17.93 3.48
CA THR A 364 -25.01 16.81 2.54
C THR A 364 -25.83 17.30 1.36
N GLU A 365 -25.17 17.88 0.36
CA GLU A 365 -25.78 18.09 -0.96
C GLU A 365 -26.24 16.73 -1.50
N GLU A 366 -27.49 16.67 -1.97
CA GLU A 366 -28.04 15.49 -2.63
C GLU A 366 -27.26 15.26 -3.93
N PRO A 367 -26.90 14.01 -4.28
CA PRO A 367 -26.32 13.73 -5.58
C PRO A 367 -27.33 14.11 -6.68
N ILE A 368 -26.86 14.78 -7.73
CA ILE A 368 -27.66 15.14 -8.90
C ILE A 368 -28.14 13.84 -9.57
N GLU A 369 -29.45 13.61 -9.58
CA GLU A 369 -30.10 12.53 -10.34
C GLU A 369 -30.08 12.87 -11.84
N ASP A 370 -29.13 12.30 -12.58
CA ASP A 370 -29.21 12.23 -14.04
C ASP A 370 -30.15 11.07 -14.39
N ASN A 371 -31.30 11.36 -15.02
CA ASN A 371 -32.38 10.43 -15.40
C ASN A 371 -31.98 9.38 -16.47
N GLU A 372 -30.99 8.53 -16.21
CA GLU A 372 -30.66 7.34 -17.03
C GLU A 372 -30.50 6.08 -16.16
N GLU A 373 -31.50 5.80 -15.33
CA GLU A 373 -31.46 4.82 -14.23
C GLU A 373 -31.53 3.32 -14.61
N GLN A 374 -31.34 2.92 -15.88
CA GLN A 374 -31.67 1.53 -16.27
C GLN A 374 -30.52 0.59 -16.64
N ASN A 375 -29.25 1.00 -16.49
CA ASN A 375 -28.11 0.13 -16.82
C ASN A 375 -27.01 0.01 -15.74
N ASP A 376 -27.01 0.90 -14.73
CA ASP A 376 -25.89 1.01 -13.78
C ASP A 376 -26.00 0.05 -12.59
N GLU A 377 -27.20 -0.38 -12.22
CA GLU A 377 -27.42 -1.33 -11.12
C GLU A 377 -26.91 -2.74 -11.44
N LYS A 378 -26.94 -3.14 -12.72
CA LYS A 378 -26.51 -4.48 -13.14
C LYS A 378 -25.00 -4.65 -13.03
N TRP A 379 -24.24 -3.62 -13.36
CA TRP A 379 -22.79 -3.61 -13.17
C TRP A 379 -22.41 -3.60 -11.68
N LEU A 380 -23.18 -2.89 -10.84
CA LEU A 380 -23.00 -2.90 -9.40
C LEU A 380 -23.24 -4.29 -8.78
N GLU A 381 -24.24 -5.05 -9.24
CA GLU A 381 -24.45 -6.42 -8.77
C GLU A 381 -23.31 -7.38 -9.16
N ASP A 382 -22.77 -7.22 -10.37
CA ASP A 382 -21.66 -8.04 -10.87
C ASP A 382 -20.35 -7.80 -10.09
N ILE A 383 -20.19 -6.62 -9.48
CA ILE A 383 -19.05 -6.27 -8.60
C ILE A 383 -19.11 -6.93 -7.21
N TYR A 384 -20.29 -7.31 -6.72
CA TYR A 384 -20.46 -7.90 -5.39
C TYR A 384 -20.71 -9.42 -5.41
N LYS A 385 -20.86 -10.02 -6.59
CA LYS A 385 -21.11 -11.47 -6.77
C LYS A 385 -19.88 -12.28 -7.19
N ARG A 386 -18.69 -11.68 -7.32
CA ARG A 386 -17.44 -12.39 -7.69
C ARG A 386 -16.33 -12.26 -6.66
#